data_AF-A0A150JY85-F1
#
_entry.id   AF-A0A150JY85-F1
#
_cell.length_a   1.000
_cell.length_b   1.000
_cell.length_c   1.000
_cell.angle_alpha   90.00
_cell.angle_beta   90.00
_cell.angle_gamma   90.00
#
_symmetry.space_group_name_H-M   'P 1'
#
loop_
_entity.id
_entity.type
_entity.pdbx_description
1 polymer ?
#
loop_
_entity_poly.entity_id
_entity_poly.type
_entity_poly.pdbx_seq_one_letter_code
_entity_poly.pdbx_strand_id
1 'polypeptide(L)' 'MEKFTCGICDVTVRNGDTVSELAKKYGSTISQIKVWNHLDGRYTIYVGENLRVK' A
#
# COMPACT_ATOMS: atom_id res chain seq x y z
N MET A 1 8.45 12.20 -20.18
CA MET A 1 8.20 11.07 -19.27
C MET A 1 6.99 11.42 -18.45
N GLU A 2 5.81 11.09 -18.95
CA GLU A 2 4.57 11.29 -18.20
C GLU A 2 4.55 10.27 -17.07
N LYS A 3 4.78 10.74 -15.85
CA LYS A 3 4.54 9.94 -14.66
C LYS A 3 3.04 9.74 -14.60
N PHE A 4 2.56 8.57 -15.00
CA PHE A 4 1.20 8.13 -14.70
C PHE A 4 1.04 8.26 -13.18
N THR A 5 0.35 9.33 -12.76
CA THR A 5 -0.18 9.41 -11.42
C THR A 5 -1.35 8.44 -11.44
N CYS A 6 -1.11 7.19 -11.07
CA CYS A 6 -2.22 6.31 -10.74
C CYS A 6 -2.98 7.03 -9.62
N GLY A 7 -4.31 7.05 -9.72
CA GLY A 7 -5.13 7.51 -8.61
C GLY A 7 -4.89 6.60 -7.40
N ILE A 8 -5.76 6.65 -6.41
CA ILE A 8 -5.71 5.59 -5.41
C ILE A 8 -5.97 4.24 -6.12
N CYS A 9 -5.02 3.31 -6.05
CA CYS A 9 -5.06 1.99 -6.69
C CYS A 9 -5.08 0.89 -5.64
N ASP A 10 -5.70 -0.26 -5.95
CA ASP A 10 -5.76 -1.41 -5.05
C ASP A 10 -4.73 -2.47 -5.49
N VAL A 11 -3.96 -3.00 -4.54
CA VAL A 11 -2.96 -4.05 -4.77
C VAL A 11 -3.24 -5.24 -3.89
N THR A 12 -3.23 -6.44 -4.46
CA THR A 12 -3.35 -7.66 -3.67
C THR A 12 -1.99 -8.01 -3.06
N VAL A 13 -1.94 -8.06 -1.73
CA VAL A 13 -0.74 -8.38 -0.96
C VAL A 13 -0.28 -9.81 -1.27
N ARG A 14 0.99 -9.97 -1.60
CA ARG A 14 1.63 -11.26 -1.90
C ARG A 14 2.56 -11.68 -0.77
N ASN A 15 2.95 -12.95 -0.78
CA ASN A 15 3.93 -13.45 0.19
C ASN A 15 5.25 -12.68 0.02
N GLY A 16 5.73 -12.10 1.12
CA GLY A 16 6.93 -11.25 1.15
C GLY A 16 6.65 -9.75 1.01
N ASP A 17 5.44 -9.33 0.64
CA ASP A 17 5.10 -7.91 0.59
C ASP A 17 5.07 -7.32 2.00
N THR A 18 5.54 -6.08 2.12
CA THR A 18 5.47 -5.29 3.34
C THR A 18 4.86 -3.91 3.04
N VAL A 19 4.22 -3.31 4.04
CA VAL A 19 3.64 -1.96 3.91
C VAL A 19 4.69 -0.93 3.49
N SER A 20 5.93 -1.07 3.98
CA SER A 20 7.03 -0.14 3.67
C SER A 20 7.53 -0.28 2.23
N GLU A 21 7.60 -1.50 1.70
CA GLU A 21 7.97 -1.74 0.31
C GLU A 21 6.88 -1.28 -0.66
N LEU A 22 5.61 -1.61 -0.37
CA LEU A 22 4.47 -1.14 -1.14
C LEU A 22 4.40 0.39 -1.12
N ALA A 23 4.60 1.03 0.04
CA ALA A 23 4.69 2.50 0.13
C ALA A 23 5.74 3.09 -0.83
N LYS A 24 6.97 2.57 -0.82
CA LYS A 24 8.04 3.04 -1.70
C LYS A 24 7.73 2.81 -3.17
N LYS A 25 7.25 1.61 -3.51
CA LYS A 25 6.94 1.19 -4.88
C LYS A 25 5.86 2.06 -5.53
N TYR A 26 4.86 2.43 -4.74
CA TYR A 26 3.66 3.16 -5.16
C TYR A 26 3.71 4.65 -4.76
N GLY A 27 4.88 5.17 -4.35
CA GLY A 27 5.02 6.58 -3.97
C GLY A 27 4.07 7.04 -2.86
N SER A 28 3.63 6.11 -2.02
CA SER A 28 2.78 6.35 -0.85
C SER A 28 3.65 6.41 0.41
N THR A 29 3.08 6.91 1.49
CA THR A 29 3.68 6.80 2.83
C THR A 29 2.97 5.71 3.61
N ILE A 30 3.67 5.10 4.58
CA ILE A 30 3.09 4.12 5.50
C ILE A 30 1.86 4.70 6.21
N SER A 31 1.91 5.98 6.58
CA SER A 31 0.79 6.70 7.22
C SER A 31 -0.43 6.78 6.29
N GLN A 32 -0.23 7.12 5.01
CA GLN A 32 -1.32 7.16 4.02
C GLN A 32 -1.96 5.78 3.82
N ILE A 33 -1.14 4.74 3.62
CA ILE A 33 -1.64 3.37 3.48
C ILE A 33 -2.42 2.95 4.72
N LYS A 34 -1.92 3.27 5.92
CA LYS A 34 -2.63 3.00 7.18
C LYS A 34 -4.00 3.68 7.21
N VAL A 35 -4.06 4.96 6.86
CA VAL A 35 -5.33 5.71 6.88
C VAL A 35 -6.32 5.16 5.87
N TRP A 36 -5.86 4.82 4.66
CA TRP A 36 -6.73 4.31 3.59
C TRP A 36 -7.25 2.89 3.83
N ASN A 37 -6.50 2.07 4.55
CA ASN A 37 -6.83 0.66 4.80
C ASN A 37 -7.22 0.37 6.25
N HIS A 38 -7.31 1.41 7.10
CA HIS A 38 -7.62 1.28 8.52
C HIS A 38 -6.70 0.30 9.27
N LEU A 39 -5.41 0.26 8.91
CA LEU A 39 -4.45 -0.65 9.53
C LEU A 39 -4.23 -0.31 11.01
N ASP A 40 -3.92 -1.34 11.78
CA ASP A 40 -3.57 -1.21 13.18
C ASP A 40 -2.26 -0.42 13.40
N GLY A 41 -1.90 -0.17 14.66
CA GLY A 41 -0.64 0.49 15.00
C GLY A 41 0.62 -0.30 14.61
N ARG A 42 0.48 -1.57 14.26
CA ARG A 42 1.56 -2.47 13.85
C ARG A 42 1.72 -2.55 12.33
N TYR A 43 0.81 -1.94 11.56
CA TYR A 43 0.81 -1.97 10.10
C TYR A 43 0.77 -3.41 9.55
N THR A 44 0.05 -4.29 10.24
CA THR A 44 -0.06 -5.70 9.85
C THR A 44 -0.92 -5.83 8.59
N ILE A 45 -0.43 -6.56 7.59
CA ILE A 45 -1.15 -6.90 6.35
C ILE A 45 -1.07 -8.40 6.12
N TYR A 46 -2.08 -8.97 5.48
CA TYR A 46 -2.15 -10.41 5.20
C TYR A 46 -2.07 -10.70 3.71
N VAL A 47 -1.45 -11.83 3.36
CA VAL A 47 -1.39 -12.29 1.96
C VAL A 47 -2.82 -12.51 1.44
N GLY A 48 -3.12 -11.97 0.26
CA GLY A 48 -4.44 -12.00 -0.37
C GLY A 48 -5.32 -10.79 -0.03
N GLU A 49 -4.91 -9.93 0.88
CA GLU A 49 -5.62 -8.70 1.22
C GLU A 49 -5.50 -7.66 0.09
N ASN A 50 -6.56 -6.91 -0.18
CA ASN A 50 -6.50 -5.77 -1.09
C ASN A 50 -6.11 -4.52 -0.32
N LEU A 51 -4.92 -4.01 -0.63
CA LEU A 51 -4.33 -2.86 0.01
C LEU A 51 -4.38 -1.65 -0.92
N ARG A 52 -4.91 -0.56 -0.39
CA ARG A 52 -5.09 0.70 -1.08
C ARG A 52 -3.81 1.54 -1.02
N VAL A 53 -3.27 1.90 -2.19
CA VAL A 53 -2.01 2.63 -2.42
C VAL A 53 -2.21 3.75 -3.47
N LYS A 54 -1.14 4.46 -3.87
CA LYS A 54 -1.16 5.59 -4.83
C LYS A 54 -0.32 5.30 -6.09
#